data_AF-L7MF65-F1
#
_entry.id   AF-L7MF65-F1
#
_cell.length_a   1.000
_cell.length_b   1.000
_cell.length_c   1.000
_cell.angle_alpha   90.00
_cell.angle_beta   90.00
_cell.angle_gamma   90.00
#
_symmetry.space_group_name_H-M   'P 1'
#
loop_
_entity.id
_entity.type
_entity.pdbx_description
1 polymer ?
#
loop_
_entity_poly.entity_id
_entity_poly.type
_entity_poly.pdbx_seq_one_letter_code
_entity_poly.pdbx_strand_id
1 'polypeptide(L)'
;KMYCRMFLYYGFGGNENRFHSEKSCLTKCMPGRTPKVVCSKNPYAQRCVGHGPRWYFNSSQDTCQQLPHHYCATSANRFYKCVECITRCSNVDSKYKCRDILRGPFQELRKPE
;
A
#
# COMPACT_ATOMS: atom_id res chain seq x y z
N LYS A 1 10.57 11.47 -2.41
CA LYS A 1 11.05 10.24 -1.72
C LYS A 1 11.14 9.12 -2.74
N MET A 2 12.16 8.28 -2.67
CA MET A 2 12.34 7.15 -3.60
C MET A 2 11.74 5.88 -2.97
N TYR A 3 10.79 5.27 -3.66
CA TYR A 3 10.07 4.09 -3.18
C TYR A 3 9.95 3.05 -4.28
N CYS A 4 10.13 1.79 -3.90
CA CYS A 4 9.70 0.66 -4.70
C CYS A 4 8.21 0.44 -4.46
N ARG A 5 7.42 0.52 -5.52
CA ARG A 5 5.95 0.42 -5.49
C ARG A 5 5.50 -0.79 -6.30
N MET A 6 4.42 -1.41 -5.84
CA MET A 6 3.70 -2.40 -6.61
C MET A 6 3.03 -1.73 -7.81
N PHE A 7 2.96 -2.45 -8.91
CA PHE A 7 2.19 -2.07 -10.09
C PHE A 7 1.75 -3.32 -10.84
N LEU A 8 0.69 -3.20 -11.63
CA LEU A 8 0.22 -4.28 -12.51
C LEU A 8 1.03 -4.27 -13.82
N TYR A 9 1.55 -5.44 -14.19
CA TYR A 9 2.20 -5.65 -15.48
C TYR A 9 1.39 -6.63 -16.32
N TYR A 10 0.92 -6.18 -17.48
CA TYR A 10 0.01 -6.93 -18.35
C TYR A 10 0.70 -7.90 -19.31
N GLY A 11 2.02 -8.08 -19.20
CA GLY A 11 2.74 -9.11 -19.96
C GLY A 11 3.45 -8.65 -21.23
N PHE A 12 3.22 -7.43 -21.72
CA PHE A 12 3.88 -6.91 -22.93
C PHE A 12 4.65 -5.60 -22.67
N GLY A 13 5.80 -5.44 -23.31
CA GLY A 13 6.66 -4.26 -23.23
C GLY A 13 7.34 -4.03 -21.86
N GLY A 14 7.66 -2.78 -21.56
CA GLY A 14 8.29 -2.35 -20.30
C GLY A 14 9.81 -2.23 -20.38
N ASN A 15 10.46 -2.10 -19.21
CA ASN A 15 11.91 -1.95 -19.06
C ASN A 15 12.40 -2.72 -17.82
N GLU A 16 13.69 -2.58 -17.49
CA GLU A 16 14.33 -3.27 -16.36
C GLU A 16 13.90 -2.79 -14.97
N ASN A 17 13.09 -1.71 -14.86
CA ASN A 17 12.56 -1.22 -13.59
C ASN A 17 11.31 -2.03 -13.16
N ARG A 18 11.43 -3.35 -13.19
CA ARG A 18 10.39 -4.31 -12.80
C ARG A 18 11.04 -5.47 -12.05
N PHE A 19 10.54 -5.75 -10.86
CA PHE A 19 11.15 -6.70 -9.94
C PHE A 19 10.09 -7.62 -9.34
N HIS A 20 10.42 -8.89 -9.12
CA HIS A 20 9.52 -9.85 -8.47
C HIS A 20 9.30 -9.59 -6.98
N SER A 21 10.11 -8.73 -6.33
CA SER A 21 9.98 -8.45 -4.91
C SER A 21 10.38 -7.01 -4.58
N GLU A 22 9.79 -6.45 -3.51
CA GLU A 22 10.22 -5.14 -3.00
C GLU A 22 11.71 -5.17 -2.63
N LYS A 23 12.22 -6.27 -2.05
CA LYS A 23 13.63 -6.40 -1.67
C LYS A 23 14.56 -6.26 -2.87
N SER A 24 14.30 -6.95 -3.99
CA SER A 24 15.16 -6.88 -5.17
C SER A 24 15.14 -5.49 -5.82
N CYS A 25 13.97 -4.83 -5.86
CA CYS A 25 13.89 -3.43 -6.27
C CYS A 25 14.74 -2.52 -5.37
N LEU A 26 14.60 -2.64 -4.05
CA LEU A 26 15.36 -1.83 -3.09
C LEU A 26 16.86 -2.05 -3.25
N THR A 27 17.31 -3.31 -3.38
CA THR A 27 18.73 -3.62 -3.56
C THR A 27 19.28 -3.04 -4.86
N LYS A 28 18.54 -3.13 -5.97
CA LYS A 28 19.01 -2.66 -7.29
C LYS A 28 18.97 -1.13 -7.40
N CYS A 29 17.88 -0.50 -6.95
CA CYS A 29 17.64 0.92 -7.16
C CYS A 29 18.12 1.82 -6.01
N MET A 30 18.46 1.26 -4.85
CA MET A 30 19.00 2.00 -3.70
C MET A 30 20.29 1.37 -3.16
N PRO A 31 21.37 1.35 -3.98
CA PRO A 31 22.66 0.84 -3.53
C PRO A 31 23.18 1.63 -2.32
N GLY A 32 23.91 0.96 -1.43
CA GLY A 32 24.44 1.56 -0.20
C GLY A 32 23.41 1.77 0.92
N ARG A 33 22.15 1.37 0.73
CA ARG A 33 21.12 1.37 1.78
C ARG A 33 20.72 -0.05 2.14
N THR A 34 20.56 -0.34 3.43
CA THR A 34 19.96 -1.61 3.88
C THR A 34 18.50 -1.66 3.39
N PRO A 35 18.10 -2.70 2.63
CA PRO A 35 16.73 -2.83 2.13
C PRO A 35 15.69 -2.89 3.26
N LYS A 36 14.84 -1.86 3.35
CA LYS A 36 13.70 -1.81 4.29
C LYS A 36 12.40 -2.19 3.59
N VAL A 37 12.07 -3.48 3.61
CA VAL A 37 10.82 -4.03 3.05
C VAL A 37 9.65 -3.63 3.94
N VAL A 38 8.61 -3.03 3.35
CA VAL A 38 7.43 -2.50 4.05
C VAL A 38 6.16 -3.04 3.42
N CYS A 39 5.96 -2.80 2.13
CA CYS A 39 4.71 -3.07 1.43
C CYS A 39 4.49 -4.57 1.19
N SER A 40 5.57 -5.36 1.11
CA SER A 40 5.48 -6.83 1.00
C SER A 40 5.46 -7.56 2.35
N LYS A 41 5.48 -6.85 3.50
CA LYS A 41 5.41 -7.51 4.81
C LYS A 41 3.96 -7.83 5.17
N ASN A 42 3.77 -9.00 5.76
CA ASN A 42 2.48 -9.38 6.31
C ASN A 42 2.02 -8.31 7.32
N PRO A 43 0.77 -7.85 7.22
CA PRO A 43 0.21 -6.99 8.23
C PRO A 43 0.13 -7.77 9.55
N TYR A 44 0.44 -7.10 10.64
CA TYR A 44 0.21 -7.62 11.98
C TYR A 44 -0.41 -6.50 12.80
N ALA A 45 -1.46 -6.83 13.55
CA ALA A 45 -2.22 -5.86 14.33
C ALA A 45 -2.51 -6.42 15.72
N GLN A 46 -2.53 -5.53 16.69
CA GLN A 46 -2.85 -5.84 18.08
C GLN A 46 -3.85 -4.84 18.61
N ARG A 47 -4.57 -5.22 19.67
CA ARG A 47 -5.49 -4.32 20.35
C ARG A 47 -4.70 -3.15 20.95
N CYS A 48 -5.20 -1.95 20.80
CA CYS A 48 -4.56 -0.74 21.30
C CYS A 48 -5.63 0.28 21.74
N VAL A 49 -5.24 1.17 22.65
CA VAL A 49 -6.04 2.32 23.06
C VAL A 49 -5.37 3.58 22.52
N GLY A 50 -6.14 4.50 21.91
CA GLY A 50 -5.63 5.78 21.41
C GLY A 50 -5.25 5.83 19.92
N HIS A 51 -4.37 6.76 19.56
CA HIS A 51 -4.04 7.10 18.17
C HIS A 51 -2.81 6.33 17.64
N GLY A 52 -2.97 5.05 17.33
CA GLY A 52 -1.96 4.30 16.57
C GLY A 52 -2.27 4.19 15.07
N PRO A 53 -1.31 3.67 14.27
CA PRO A 53 -1.48 3.48 12.83
C PRO A 53 -2.51 2.40 12.56
N ARG A 54 -3.45 2.67 11.67
CA ARG A 54 -4.58 1.77 11.38
C ARG A 54 -4.65 1.36 9.91
N TRP A 55 -3.65 1.69 9.11
CA TRP A 55 -3.62 1.34 7.71
C TRP A 55 -2.47 0.39 7.42
N TYR A 56 -2.72 -0.61 6.58
CA TYR A 56 -1.70 -1.48 6.01
C TYR A 56 -1.96 -1.68 4.52
N PHE A 57 -0.91 -2.00 3.77
CA PHE A 57 -1.01 -2.31 2.36
C PHE A 57 -1.30 -3.79 2.17
N ASN A 58 -2.34 -4.11 1.40
CA ASN A 58 -2.65 -5.45 0.93
C ASN A 58 -2.07 -5.63 -0.47
N SER A 59 -0.96 -6.37 -0.55
CA SER A 59 -0.24 -6.61 -1.80
C SER A 59 -1.04 -7.40 -2.83
N SER A 60 -1.96 -8.27 -2.39
CA SER A 60 -2.78 -9.09 -3.29
C SER A 60 -3.89 -8.28 -3.97
N GLN A 61 -4.30 -7.16 -3.38
CA GLN A 61 -5.36 -6.29 -3.88
C GLN A 61 -4.83 -4.94 -4.42
N ASP A 62 -3.52 -4.72 -4.39
CA ASP A 62 -2.86 -3.45 -4.71
C ASP A 62 -3.60 -2.23 -4.09
N THR A 63 -3.91 -2.35 -2.79
CA THR A 63 -4.72 -1.36 -2.08
C THR A 63 -4.37 -1.29 -0.61
N CYS A 64 -4.76 -0.21 0.06
CA CYS A 64 -4.61 -0.07 1.50
C CYS A 64 -5.93 -0.40 2.21
N GLN A 65 -5.83 -1.10 3.34
CA GLN A 65 -6.97 -1.49 4.15
C GLN A 65 -6.85 -0.87 5.54
N GLN A 66 -7.99 -0.52 6.12
CA GLN A 66 -8.07 0.03 7.47
C GLN A 66 -8.38 -1.09 8.47
N LEU A 67 -7.66 -1.09 9.58
CA LEU A 67 -7.92 -1.94 10.73
C LEU A 67 -9.13 -1.42 11.53
N PRO A 68 -9.83 -2.30 12.27
CA PRO A 68 -10.91 -1.88 13.15
C PRO A 68 -10.43 -0.86 14.20
N HIS A 69 -11.36 -0.04 14.70
CA HIS A 69 -11.06 1.10 15.57
C HIS A 69 -10.14 0.77 16.77
N HIS A 70 -10.29 -0.41 17.38
CA HIS A 70 -9.53 -0.83 18.57
C HIS A 70 -8.22 -1.57 18.26
N TYR A 71 -7.79 -1.61 17.00
CA TYR A 71 -6.58 -2.30 16.56
C TYR A 71 -5.59 -1.34 15.93
N CYS A 72 -4.30 -1.57 16.19
CA CYS A 72 -3.20 -0.82 15.61
C CYS A 72 -2.25 -1.77 14.88
N ALA A 73 -1.74 -1.33 13.74
CA ALA A 73 -0.73 -2.04 12.97
C ALA A 73 0.63 -1.95 13.66
N THR A 74 1.25 -3.10 13.93
CA THR A 74 2.52 -3.21 14.65
C THR A 74 3.66 -3.70 13.76
N SER A 75 3.38 -4.36 12.63
CA SER A 75 4.42 -4.73 11.66
C SER A 75 5.00 -3.52 10.92
N ALA A 76 6.04 -3.74 10.09
CA ALA A 76 6.60 -2.68 9.25
C ALA A 76 5.59 -2.12 8.23
N ASN A 77 4.61 -2.93 7.83
CA ASN A 77 3.51 -2.55 6.95
C ASN A 77 2.42 -1.79 7.74
N ARG A 78 2.75 -0.58 8.19
CA ARG A 78 1.88 0.26 9.04
C ARG A 78 1.90 1.72 8.60
N PHE A 79 0.73 2.32 8.54
CA PHE A 79 0.55 3.72 8.13
C PHE A 79 -0.55 4.38 8.96
N TYR A 80 -0.44 5.69 9.16
CA TYR A 80 -1.45 6.45 9.88
C TYR A 80 -2.59 6.88 8.97
N LYS A 81 -2.29 7.15 7.70
CA LYS A 81 -3.25 7.63 6.72
C LYS A 81 -3.24 6.75 5.46
N CYS A 82 -4.39 6.59 4.83
CA CYS A 82 -4.49 5.89 3.55
C CYS A 82 -3.53 6.49 2.50
N VAL A 83 -3.48 7.82 2.39
CA VAL A 83 -2.67 8.52 1.39
C VAL A 83 -1.19 8.19 1.53
N GLU A 84 -0.68 8.08 2.76
CA GLU A 84 0.70 7.67 3.04
C GLU A 84 0.96 6.24 2.58
N CYS A 85 0.02 5.34 2.87
CA CYS A 85 0.09 3.94 2.48
C CYS A 85 0.13 3.77 0.95
N ILE A 86 -0.83 4.37 0.22
CA ILE A 86 -0.88 4.25 -1.25
C ILE A 86 0.35 4.92 -1.88
N THR A 87 0.72 6.12 -1.42
CA THR A 87 1.91 6.83 -1.92
C THR A 87 3.20 6.02 -1.73
N ARG A 88 3.30 5.24 -0.65
CA ARG A 88 4.46 4.40 -0.36
C ARG A 88 4.47 3.11 -1.17
N CYS A 89 3.31 2.50 -1.39
CA CYS A 89 3.22 1.10 -1.79
C CYS A 89 2.65 0.82 -3.17
N SER A 90 1.86 1.72 -3.75
CA SER A 90 1.25 1.52 -5.06
C SER A 90 1.62 2.64 -6.02
N ASN A 91 1.59 2.35 -7.32
CA ASN A 91 1.85 3.30 -8.38
C ASN A 91 0.60 4.09 -8.84
N VAL A 92 -0.56 3.84 -8.22
CA VAL A 92 -1.79 4.60 -8.49
C VAL A 92 -1.83 5.94 -7.76
N ASP A 93 -2.66 6.86 -8.25
CA ASP A 93 -2.86 8.13 -7.55
C ASP A 93 -3.54 7.92 -6.19
N SER A 94 -2.83 8.37 -5.14
CA SER A 94 -3.26 8.20 -3.76
C SER A 94 -4.53 8.95 -3.38
N LYS A 95 -4.83 10.09 -4.00
CA LYS A 95 -6.03 10.86 -3.69
C LYS A 95 -7.26 10.15 -4.24
N TYR A 96 -7.22 9.73 -5.50
CA TYR A 96 -8.30 8.99 -6.13
C TYR A 96 -8.52 7.64 -5.44
N LYS A 97 -7.47 6.84 -5.27
CA LYS A 97 -7.57 5.51 -4.66
C LYS A 97 -8.10 5.56 -3.23
N CYS A 98 -7.61 6.48 -2.39
CA CYS A 98 -8.08 6.60 -1.02
C CYS A 98 -9.51 7.12 -0.91
N ARG A 99 -9.92 8.02 -1.79
CA ARG A 99 -11.32 8.45 -1.87
C ARG A 99 -12.23 7.27 -2.20
N ASP A 100 -11.83 6.42 -3.13
CA ASP A 100 -12.63 5.27 -3.55
C ASP A 100 -12.70 4.19 -2.44
N ILE A 101 -11.59 3.92 -1.75
CA ILE A 101 -11.57 3.03 -0.57
C ILE A 101 -12.54 3.53 0.51
N LEU A 102 -12.54 4.84 0.80
CA LEU A 102 -13.38 5.43 1.85
C LEU A 102 -14.86 5.53 1.45
N ARG A 103 -15.17 5.62 0.16
CA ARG A 103 -16.56 5.61 -0.36
C ARG A 103 -17.20 4.23 -0.33
N GLY A 104 -16.39 3.17 -0.29
CA GLY A 104 -16.85 1.79 -0.29
C GLY A 104 -17.48 1.35 -1.62
N PRO A 105 -17.88 0.07 -1.75
CA PRO A 105 -18.40 -0.51 -3.00
C PRO A 105 -19.81 -0.02 -3.40
N PHE A 106 -20.42 0.95 -2.71
CA PHE A 106 -21.83 1.31 -2.87
C PHE A 106 -22.13 2.46 -3.87
N GLN A 107 -21.21 2.77 -4.80
CA GLN A 107 -21.46 3.85 -5.78
C GLN A 107 -21.71 3.41 -7.23
N GLU A 108 -21.70 2.11 -7.55
CA GLU A 108 -22.12 1.66 -8.90
C GLU A 108 -23.65 1.50 -9.08
N LEU A 109 -24.46 1.64 -8.02
CA LEU A 109 -25.94 1.57 -8.10
C LEU A 109 -26.65 2.92 -8.20
N ARG A 110 -25.93 4.02 -8.44
CA ARG A 110 -26.54 5.31 -8.81
C ARG A 110 -25.98 5.82 -10.12
N LYS A 111 -26.41 5.22 -11.23
CA LYS A 111 -26.56 5.98 -12.47
C LYS A 111 -27.80 6.87 -12.30
N PRO A 112 -27.71 8.20 -12.51
CA PRO A 112 -28.88 9.03 -12.72
C PRO A 112 -29.45 8.79 -14.13
N GLU A 113 -30.77 8.62 -14.14
CA GLU A 113 -31.75 8.62 -15.25
C GLU A 113 -31.59 7.59 -16.39
#